data_AF-A0A7L1BXY4-F1
#
_entry.id   AF-A0A7L1BXY4-F1
#
_cell.length_a   1.000
_cell.length_b   1.000
_cell.length_c   1.000
_cell.angle_alpha   90.00
_cell.angle_beta   90.00
_cell.angle_gamma   90.00
#
_symmetry.space_group_name_H-M   'P 1'
#
loop_
_entity.id
_entity.type
_entity.pdbx_description
1 polymer ?
#
loop_
_entity_poly.entity_id
_entity_poly.type
_entity_poly.pdbx_seq_one_letter_code
_entity_poly.pdbx_strand_id
1 'polypeptide(L)'
;IQPEYKFVDPICTFLFSALVLGTTLTILRDVLLVLMEGTPKGMDFNAVQETLLAVRGVEAVHSLHIWALTAAQPLLSVHIAINAAASAQEVLEEASSRLQGAFRFHTTTIQVESYSEEMRDCRECQPPRD
;
A
#
# COMPACT_ATOMS: atom_id res chain seq x y z
N ILE A 1 35.33 -11.94 -47.59
CA ILE A 1 34.42 -11.79 -46.43
C ILE A 1 33.07 -12.35 -46.90
N GLN A 2 32.70 -13.56 -46.46
CA GLN A 2 31.53 -14.28 -46.98
C GLN A 2 30.23 -13.53 -46.64
N PRO A 3 29.39 -13.14 -47.61
CA PRO A 3 28.21 -12.30 -47.41
C PRO A 3 26.98 -13.07 -46.89
N GLU A 4 27.12 -14.33 -46.48
CA GLU A 4 26.02 -15.25 -46.20
C GLU A 4 25.37 -15.06 -44.81
N TYR A 5 25.95 -14.23 -43.94
CA TYR A 5 25.44 -13.96 -42.59
C TYR A 5 24.71 -12.61 -42.44
N LYS A 6 24.33 -11.93 -43.54
CA LYS A 6 23.65 -10.62 -43.47
C LYS A 6 22.32 -10.63 -42.72
N PHE A 7 21.68 -11.79 -42.59
CA PHE A 7 20.42 -11.95 -41.84
C PHE A 7 20.61 -12.14 -40.34
N VAL A 8 21.83 -12.48 -39.89
CA VAL A 8 22.13 -12.70 -38.47
C VAL A 8 21.95 -11.41 -37.66
N ASP A 9 22.41 -10.29 -38.22
CA ASP A 9 22.34 -8.99 -37.55
C ASP A 9 20.89 -8.51 -37.29
N PRO A 10 19.95 -8.56 -38.28
CA PRO A 10 18.54 -8.33 -38.01
C PRO A 10 17.92 -9.29 -36.99
N ILE A 11 18.21 -10.60 -37.06
CA ILE A 11 17.65 -11.58 -36.13
C ILE A 11 18.11 -11.29 -34.69
N CYS A 12 19.39 -11.05 -34.50
CA CYS A 12 19.95 -10.65 -33.21
C CYS A 12 19.30 -9.35 -32.72
N THR A 13 19.12 -8.35 -33.60
CA THR A 13 18.48 -7.07 -33.25
C THR A 13 17.04 -7.26 -32.78
N PHE A 14 16.24 -8.08 -33.48
CA PHE A 14 14.87 -8.37 -33.06
C PHE A 14 14.82 -9.13 -31.72
N LEU A 15 15.73 -10.08 -31.53
CA LEU A 15 15.83 -10.83 -30.27
C LEU A 15 16.19 -9.91 -29.09
N PHE A 16 17.20 -9.05 -29.26
CA PHE A 16 17.56 -8.06 -28.25
C PHE A 16 16.45 -7.05 -28.01
N SER A 17 15.78 -6.59 -29.06
CA SER A 17 14.64 -5.67 -28.95
C SER A 17 13.49 -6.30 -28.16
N ALA A 18 13.18 -7.59 -28.40
CA ALA A 18 12.16 -8.31 -27.66
C ALA A 18 12.55 -8.49 -26.18
N LEU A 19 13.82 -8.79 -25.89
CA LEU A 19 14.32 -8.89 -24.52
C LEU A 19 14.22 -7.55 -23.78
N VAL A 20 14.67 -6.47 -24.40
CA VAL A 20 14.59 -5.11 -23.84
C VAL A 20 13.14 -4.67 -23.65
N LEU A 21 12.26 -4.98 -24.60
CA LEU A 21 10.84 -4.66 -24.48
C LEU A 21 10.21 -5.41 -23.29
N GLY A 22 10.50 -6.70 -23.12
CA GLY A 22 10.00 -7.49 -21.99
C GLY A 22 10.43 -6.94 -20.63
N THR A 23 11.69 -6.55 -20.47
CA THR A 23 12.18 -5.96 -19.22
C THR A 23 11.58 -4.57 -18.99
N THR A 24 11.46 -3.75 -20.05
CA THR A 24 10.89 -2.41 -19.98
C THR A 24 9.42 -2.44 -19.56
N LEU A 25 8.62 -3.36 -20.10
CA LEU A 25 7.21 -3.49 -19.74
C LEU A 25 7.02 -3.85 -18.26
N THR A 26 7.90 -4.67 -17.70
CA THR A 26 7.86 -5.04 -16.28
C THR A 26 8.14 -3.82 -15.39
N ILE A 27 9.18 -3.06 -15.71
CA ILE A 27 9.53 -1.83 -14.98
C ILE A 27 8.42 -0.78 -15.12
N LEU A 28 7.89 -0.60 -16.34
CA LEU A 28 6.81 0.35 -16.60
C LEU A 28 5.57 0.02 -15.76
N ARG A 29 5.19 -1.26 -15.65
CA ARG A 29 4.09 -1.69 -14.80
C ARG A 29 4.32 -1.33 -13.33
N ASP A 30 5.52 -1.56 -12.82
CA ASP A 30 5.84 -1.26 -11.42
C ASP A 30 5.81 0.25 -11.14
N VAL A 31 6.31 1.07 -12.08
CA VAL A 31 6.22 2.54 -12.00
C VAL A 31 4.76 3.00 -12.04
N LEU A 32 3.95 2.44 -12.94
CA LEU A 32 2.53 2.77 -13.02
C LEU A 32 1.79 2.42 -11.73
N LEU A 33 2.10 1.28 -11.09
CA LEU A 33 1.48 0.90 -9.82
C LEU A 33 1.81 1.91 -8.71
N VAL A 34 3.06 2.36 -8.63
CA VAL A 34 3.47 3.41 -7.69
C VAL A 34 2.75 4.73 -7.98
N LEU A 35 2.67 5.14 -9.24
CA LEU A 35 1.99 6.38 -9.65
C LEU A 35 0.47 6.35 -9.43
N MET A 36 -0.14 5.17 -9.52
CA MET A 36 -1.56 4.97 -9.25
C MET A 36 -1.87 4.84 -7.75
N GLU A 37 -0.89 5.07 -6.87
CA GLU A 37 -1.04 4.89 -5.42
C GLU A 37 -1.51 3.47 -5.04
N GLY A 38 -1.13 2.48 -5.86
CA GLY A 38 -1.53 1.09 -5.65
C GLY A 38 -0.92 0.50 -4.38
N THR A 39 -1.65 -0.42 -3.75
CA THR A 39 -1.19 -1.12 -2.56
C THR A 39 0.12 -1.87 -2.86
N PRO A 40 1.18 -1.70 -2.04
CA PRO A 40 2.46 -2.36 -2.25
C PRO A 40 2.33 -3.87 -2.24
N LYS A 41 3.05 -4.55 -3.15
CA LYS A 41 3.04 -6.01 -3.27
C LYS A 41 3.44 -6.64 -1.92
N GLY A 42 2.60 -7.56 -1.41
CA GLY A 42 2.86 -8.30 -0.17
C GLY A 42 2.35 -7.64 1.10
N MET A 43 1.61 -6.54 1.01
CA MET A 43 0.90 -5.94 2.14
C MET A 43 -0.59 -6.29 2.09
N ASP A 44 -1.10 -6.87 3.17
CA ASP A 44 -2.51 -7.24 3.30
C ASP A 44 -3.27 -6.12 3.99
N PHE A 45 -4.15 -5.46 3.25
CA PHE A 45 -5.01 -4.39 3.73
C PHE A 45 -5.84 -4.83 4.95
N ASN A 46 -6.43 -6.02 4.90
CA ASN A 46 -7.29 -6.53 5.96
C ASN A 46 -6.48 -6.80 7.23
N ALA A 47 -5.27 -7.35 7.10
CA ALA A 47 -4.39 -7.57 8.24
C ALA A 47 -4.02 -6.26 8.97
N VAL A 48 -3.80 -5.17 8.22
CA VAL A 48 -3.56 -3.84 8.81
C VAL A 48 -4.80 -3.35 9.55
N GLN A 49 -5.96 -3.43 8.91
CA GLN A 49 -7.23 -3.00 9.50
C GLN A 49 -7.55 -3.78 10.79
N GLU A 50 -7.41 -5.10 10.78
CA GLU A 50 -7.61 -5.96 11.94
C GLU A 50 -6.64 -5.64 13.08
N THR A 51 -5.38 -5.36 12.75
CA THR A 51 -4.36 -4.98 13.74
C THR A 51 -4.74 -3.68 14.47
N LEU A 52 -5.27 -2.70 13.73
CA LEU A 52 -5.73 -1.42 14.28
C LEU A 52 -7.02 -1.57 15.09
N LEU A 53 -7.98 -2.36 14.62
CA LEU A 53 -9.22 -2.67 15.35
C LEU A 53 -8.95 -3.43 16.65
N ALA A 54 -7.86 -4.20 16.72
CA ALA A 54 -7.46 -4.91 17.94
C ALA A 54 -6.80 -4.02 19.00
N VAL A 55 -6.61 -2.71 18.74
CA VAL A 55 -6.12 -1.75 19.73
C VAL A 55 -7.25 -1.40 20.69
N ARG A 56 -6.97 -1.47 21.99
CA ARG A 56 -7.99 -1.20 23.02
C ARG A 56 -8.45 0.26 22.92
N GLY A 57 -9.76 0.46 22.84
CA GLY A 57 -10.35 1.79 22.78
C GLY A 57 -10.73 2.22 21.36
N VAL A 58 -10.30 1.49 20.33
CA VAL A 58 -10.73 1.70 18.94
C VAL A 58 -12.11 1.09 18.73
N GLU A 59 -13.04 1.89 18.21
CA GLU A 59 -14.37 1.44 17.80
C GLU A 59 -14.48 1.25 16.29
N ALA A 60 -13.81 2.09 15.50
CA ALA A 60 -13.81 1.98 14.05
C ALA A 60 -12.49 2.45 13.44
N VAL A 61 -12.19 1.92 12.26
CA VAL A 61 -11.05 2.31 11.42
C VAL A 61 -11.59 2.68 10.05
N HIS A 62 -11.24 3.86 9.55
CA HIS A 62 -11.73 4.36 8.27
C HIS A 62 -10.70 5.17 7.53
N SER A 63 -11.00 5.42 6.24
CA SER A 63 -10.08 6.14 5.34
C SER A 63 -8.66 5.55 5.40
N LEU A 64 -8.55 4.23 5.53
CA LEU A 64 -7.28 3.51 5.53
C LEU A 64 -6.75 3.52 4.10
N HIS A 65 -5.66 4.26 3.90
CA HIS A 65 -4.96 4.35 2.64
C HIS A 65 -3.56 3.78 2.82
N ILE A 66 -3.21 2.88 1.91
CA ILE A 66 -1.91 2.21 1.88
C ILE A 66 -1.36 2.35 0.47
N TRP A 67 -0.26 3.07 0.33
CA TRP A 67 0.40 3.30 -0.95
C TRP A 67 1.92 3.18 -0.80
N ALA A 68 2.66 3.34 -1.89
CA ALA A 68 4.10 3.32 -1.86
C ALA A 68 4.68 4.50 -2.64
N LEU A 69 5.66 5.22 -2.08
CA LEU A 69 6.41 6.26 -2.81
C LEU A 69 7.44 5.63 -3.75
N THR A 70 8.03 4.51 -3.32
CA THR A 70 8.94 3.68 -4.09
C THR A 70 8.68 2.22 -3.73
N ALA A 71 9.22 1.27 -4.50
CA ALA A 71 9.07 -0.16 -4.21
C ALA A 71 9.52 -0.59 -2.79
N ALA A 72 10.35 0.23 -2.12
CA ALA A 72 10.87 -0.04 -0.78
C ALA A 72 10.28 0.86 0.32
N GLN A 73 9.41 1.82 -0.03
CA GLN A 73 8.85 2.80 0.91
C GLN A 73 7.33 2.75 0.90
N PRO A 74 6.72 1.79 1.63
CA PRO A 74 5.28 1.77 1.87
C PRO A 74 4.88 2.83 2.90
N LEU A 75 3.79 3.53 2.65
CA LEU A 75 3.21 4.55 3.51
C LEU A 75 1.77 4.18 3.87
N LEU A 76 1.32 4.70 5.00
CA LEU A 76 -0.04 4.52 5.48
C LEU A 76 -0.60 5.83 6.02
N SER A 77 -1.86 6.10 5.69
CA SER A 77 -2.69 7.10 6.38
C SER A 77 -4.00 6.46 6.80
N VAL A 78 -4.42 6.72 8.04
CA VAL A 78 -5.64 6.12 8.59
C VAL A 78 -6.30 7.02 9.62
N HIS A 79 -7.62 6.92 9.70
CA HIS A 79 -8.40 7.53 10.76
C HIS A 79 -8.92 6.43 11.69
N ILE A 80 -8.77 6.66 12.99
CA ILE A 80 -9.16 5.73 14.04
C ILE A 80 -10.14 6.45 14.96
N ALA A 81 -11.37 5.95 14.99
CA ALA A 81 -12.41 6.43 15.89
C ALA A 81 -12.31 5.69 17.23
N ILE A 82 -12.21 6.45 18.32
CA ILE A 82 -12.03 5.92 19.67
C ILE A 82 -13.25 6.20 20.54
N ASN A 83 -13.46 5.33 21.53
CA ASN A 83 -14.52 5.51 22.52
C ASN A 83 -14.24 6.72 23.43
N ALA A 84 -15.30 7.29 24.01
CA ALA A 84 -15.20 8.49 24.86
C ALA A 84 -14.39 8.29 26.16
N ALA A 85 -14.12 7.04 26.56
CA ALA A 85 -13.36 6.71 27.76
C ALA A 85 -11.87 6.47 27.47
N ALA A 86 -11.46 6.38 26.20
CA ALA A 86 -10.10 6.09 25.79
C ALA A 86 -9.26 7.36 25.69
N SER A 87 -7.99 7.25 26.08
CA SER A 87 -7.02 8.33 25.86
C SER A 87 -6.53 8.29 24.42
N ALA A 88 -6.72 9.40 23.69
CA ALA A 88 -6.24 9.52 22.31
C ALA A 88 -4.74 9.27 22.17
N GLN A 89 -3.95 9.72 23.15
CA GLN A 89 -2.51 9.55 23.15
C GLN A 89 -2.12 8.07 23.33
N GLU A 90 -2.76 7.35 24.25
CA GLU A 90 -2.48 5.93 24.51
C GLU A 90 -2.84 5.07 23.30
N VAL A 91 -3.99 5.36 22.66
CA VAL A 91 -4.40 4.66 21.43
C VAL A 91 -3.41 4.93 20.31
N LEU A 92 -2.99 6.18 20.11
CA LEU A 92 -2.02 6.55 19.09
C LEU A 92 -0.68 5.82 19.27
N GLU A 93 -0.18 5.77 20.51
CA GLU A 93 1.09 5.10 20.84
C GLU A 93 1.01 3.58 20.60
N GLU A 94 -0.04 2.92 21.09
CA GLU A 94 -0.25 1.48 20.90
C GLU A 94 -0.44 1.13 19.41
N ALA A 95 -1.28 1.90 18.69
CA ALA A 95 -1.50 1.68 17.26
C ALA A 95 -0.20 1.86 16.46
N SER A 96 0.57 2.92 16.74
CA SER A 96 1.86 3.18 16.09
C SER A 96 2.86 2.05 16.37
N SER A 97 2.93 1.59 17.62
CA SER A 97 3.81 0.48 18.03
C SER A 97 3.46 -0.83 17.31
N ARG A 98 2.16 -1.17 17.23
CA ARG A 98 1.70 -2.36 16.50
C ARG A 98 1.98 -2.27 15.02
N LEU A 99 1.72 -1.12 14.39
CA LEU A 99 2.01 -0.94 12.98
C LEU A 99 3.50 -1.08 12.67
N GLN A 100 4.38 -0.52 13.52
CA GLN A 100 5.83 -0.64 13.36
C GLN A 100 6.36 -2.06 13.63
N GLY A 101 5.73 -2.80 14.55
CA GLY A 101 6.13 -4.16 14.92
C GLY A 101 5.66 -5.22 13.92
N ALA A 102 4.43 -5.10 13.42
CA ALA A 102 3.82 -6.08 12.52
C ALA A 102 4.11 -5.79 11.04
N PHE A 103 4.28 -4.51 10.66
CA PHE A 103 4.42 -4.09 9.27
C PHE A 103 5.64 -3.21 9.08
N ARG A 104 6.22 -3.25 7.87
CA ARG A 104 7.42 -2.48 7.53
C ARG A 104 7.08 -1.16 6.84
N PHE A 105 6.24 -0.34 7.47
CA PHE A 105 5.91 1.00 6.98
C PHE A 105 7.12 1.94 7.09
N HIS A 106 7.37 2.73 6.05
CA HIS A 106 8.35 3.81 6.09
C HIS A 106 7.81 5.02 6.86
N THR A 107 6.53 5.33 6.68
CA THR A 107 5.84 6.43 7.35
C THR A 107 4.38 6.07 7.57
N THR A 108 3.87 6.40 8.75
CA THR A 108 2.48 6.17 9.15
C THR A 108 1.90 7.47 9.70
N THR A 109 0.76 7.90 9.17
CA THR A 109 -0.01 9.02 9.72
C THR A 109 -1.33 8.48 10.26
N ILE A 110 -1.57 8.71 11.55
CA ILE A 110 -2.76 8.23 12.24
C ILE A 110 -3.50 9.45 12.79
N GLN A 111 -4.74 9.63 12.34
CA GLN A 111 -5.66 10.62 12.89
C GLN A 111 -6.58 9.94 13.90
N VAL A 112 -6.60 10.45 15.13
CA VAL A 112 -7.46 9.93 16.19
C VAL A 112 -8.69 10.84 16.32
N GLU A 113 -9.87 10.25 16.26
CA GLU A 113 -11.16 10.94 16.29
C GLU A 113 -12.05 10.35 17.38
N SER A 114 -13.00 11.13 17.88
CA SER A 114 -14.03 10.58 18.77
C SER A 114 -15.09 9.86 17.94
N TYR A 115 -15.47 8.65 18.38
CA TYR A 115 -16.54 7.91 17.73
C TYR A 115 -17.87 8.66 17.82
N SER A 116 -18.62 8.69 16.71
CA SER A 116 -20.01 9.15 16.66
C SER A 116 -20.90 8.07 16.03
N GLU A 117 -22.16 8.01 16.44
CA GLU A 117 -23.12 7.02 15.90
C GLU A 117 -23.33 7.15 14.39
N GLU A 118 -23.08 8.33 13.82
CA GLU A 118 -23.13 8.59 12.38
C GLU A 118 -22.06 7.79 11.61
N MET A 119 -20.97 7.40 12.27
CA MET A 119 -19.90 6.59 11.68
C MET A 119 -20.31 5.13 11.44
N ARG A 120 -21.38 4.64 12.08
CA ARG A 120 -21.87 3.26 11.94
C ARG A 120 -22.27 2.94 10.50
N ASP A 121 -22.89 3.89 9.80
CA ASP A 121 -23.40 3.75 8.44
C ASP A 121 -22.54 4.50 7.40
N CYS A 122 -21.34 4.91 7.78
CA CYS A 122 -20.47 5.69 6.91
C CYS A 122 -19.92 4.84 5.76
N ARG A 123 -20.13 5.31 4.52
CA ARG A 123 -19.67 4.62 3.30
C ARG A 123 -18.15 4.64 3.15
N GLU A 124 -17.49 5.67 3.67
CA GLU A 124 -16.03 5.82 3.69
C GLU A 124 -15.34 4.93 4.75
N CYS A 125 -16.13 4.37 5.68
CA CYS A 125 -15.67 3.43 6.70
C CYS A 125 -15.75 1.96 6.25
N GLN A 126 -16.29 1.68 5.06
CA GLN A 126 -16.33 0.32 4.53
C GLN A 126 -14.98 -0.06 3.91
N PRO A 127 -14.47 -1.28 4.13
CA PRO A 127 -13.28 -1.75 3.42
C PRO A 127 -13.49 -1.67 1.90
N PRO A 128 -12.42 -1.46 1.11
CA PRO A 128 -12.49 -1.48 -0.35
C PRO A 128 -13.21 -2.75 -0.80
N ARG A 129 -14.18 -2.61 -1.71
CA ARG A 129 -14.87 -3.77 -2.30
C ARG A 129 -13.94 -4.40 -3.33
N ASP A 130 -13.67 -5.70 -3.19
CA ASP A 130 -12.91 -6.53 -4.14
C ASP A 130 -13.44 -6.44 -5.59
#